data_AF-A0A7Y2Z3S0-F1
#
_entry.id   AF-A0A7Y2Z3S0-F1
#
_cell.length_a   1.000
_cell.length_b   1.000
_cell.length_c   1.000
_cell.angle_alpha   90.00
_cell.angle_beta   90.00
_cell.angle_gamma   90.00
#
_symmetry.space_group_name_H-M   'P 1'
#
loop_
_entity.id
_entity.type
_entity.pdbx_description
1 polymer ?
#
loop_
_entity_poly.entity_id
_entity_poly.type
_entity_poly.pdbx_seq_one_letter_code
_entity_poly.pdbx_strand_id
1 'polypeptide(L)' 'PLGEGWDGTYNGNPMPSSDYWFMVEYTEEDTRKEFKGHFTLKR' A
#
# COMPACT_ATOMS: atom_id res chain seq x y z
N PRO A 1 5.35 12.83 5.75
CA PRO A 1 4.83 12.02 4.62
C PRO A 1 3.80 12.84 3.81
N LEU A 2 4.25 13.47 2.72
CA LEU A 2 3.46 14.43 1.91
C LEU A 2 3.07 13.86 0.53
N GLY A 3 3.15 12.54 0.35
CA GLY A 3 2.67 11.91 -0.88
C GLY A 3 1.16 11.68 -0.82
N GLU A 4 0.46 11.89 -1.93
CA GLU A 4 -0.91 11.40 -2.08
C GLU A 4 -0.91 9.89 -1.86
N GLY A 5 -1.57 9.46 -0.78
CA GLY A 5 -1.77 8.05 -0.51
C GLY A 5 -2.72 7.45 -1.55
N TRP A 6 -2.93 6.14 -1.47
CA TRP A 6 -3.93 5.49 -2.31
C TRP A 6 -5.33 6.01 -1.96
N ASP A 7 -6.08 6.47 -2.96
CA ASP A 7 -7.41 7.08 -2.81
C ASP A 7 -8.57 6.07 -2.72
N GLY A 8 -8.25 4.77 -2.70
CA GLY A 8 -9.23 3.69 -2.66
C GLY A 8 -9.73 3.24 -4.04
N THR A 9 -9.12 3.71 -5.14
CA THR A 9 -9.48 3.30 -6.51
C THR A 9 -8.44 2.35 -7.12
N TYR A 10 -8.88 1.26 -7.72
CA TYR A 10 -8.02 0.34 -8.47
C TYR A 10 -8.47 0.29 -9.93
N ASN A 11 -7.56 0.61 -10.86
CA ASN A 11 -7.87 0.73 -12.29
C ASN A 11 -9.11 1.61 -12.58
N GLY A 12 -9.25 2.72 -11.85
CA GLY A 12 -10.37 3.65 -11.98
C GLY A 12 -11.69 3.20 -11.34
N ASN A 13 -11.72 2.03 -10.68
CA ASN A 13 -12.90 1.52 -10.01
C ASN A 13 -12.77 1.62 -8.48
N PRO A 14 -13.83 2.02 -7.75
CA PRO A 14 -13.80 2.07 -6.29
C PRO A 14 -13.71 0.66 -5.72
N MET A 15 -12.75 0.45 -4.81
CA MET A 15 -12.58 -0.82 -4.12
C MET A 15 -13.53 -0.95 -2.93
N PRO A 16 -13.94 -2.17 -2.56
CA PRO A 16 -14.82 -2.41 -1.41
C PRO A 16 -14.13 -2.02 -0.09
N SER A 17 -14.93 -1.67 0.92
CA SER A 17 -14.41 -1.47 2.28
C SER A 17 -13.92 -2.80 2.86
N SER A 18 -12.60 -2.99 2.89
CA SER A 18 -11.92 -4.23 3.27
C SER A 18 -10.51 -3.92 3.81
N ASP A 19 -9.86 -4.92 4.39
CA ASP A 19 -8.44 -4.88 4.71
C ASP A 19 -7.58 -5.15 3.48
N TYR A 20 -6.60 -4.28 3.25
CA TYR A 20 -5.66 -4.33 2.14
C TYR A 20 -4.24 -4.50 2.66
N TRP A 21 -3.51 -5.43 2.08
CA TRP A 21 -2.11 -5.72 2.42
C TRP A 21 -1.19 -5.19 1.33
N PHE A 22 -0.04 -4.66 1.73
CA PHE A 22 0.99 -4.24 0.79
C PHE A 22 2.36 -4.76 1.23
N MET A 23 3.21 -5.00 0.24
CA MET A 23 4.59 -5.41 0.41
C MET A 23 5.47 -4.48 -0.44
N VAL A 24 6.45 -3.86 0.18
CA VAL A 24 7.47 -3.05 -0.47
C VAL A 24 8.78 -3.81 -0.36
N GLU A 25 9.33 -4.19 -1.50
CA GLU A 25 10.69 -4.71 -1.60
C GLU A 25 11.60 -3.56 -2.00
N TYR A 26 12.65 -3.31 -1.22
CA TYR A 26 13.63 -2.26 -1.51
C TYR A 26 15.03 -2.73 -1.15
N THR A 27 16.03 -2.20 -1.85
CA THR A 27 17.44 -2.49 -1.57
C THR A 27 18.03 -1.30 -0.84
N GLU A 28 18.60 -1.51 0.34
CA GLU A 28 19.31 -0.50 1.11
C GLU A 28 20.71 -1.03 1.43
N GLU A 29 21.75 -0.29 1.02
CA GLU A 29 23.16 -0.67 1.22
C GLU A 29 23.48 -2.12 0.77
N ASP A 30 23.12 -2.45 -0.48
CA ASP A 30 23.25 -3.78 -1.09
C ASP A 30 22.49 -4.93 -0.38
N THR A 31 21.68 -4.60 0.63
CA THR A 31 20.84 -5.56 1.35
C THR A 31 19.39 -5.43 0.89
N ARG A 32 18.79 -6.52 0.41
CA ARG A 32 17.36 -6.57 0.12
C ARG A 32 16.57 -6.57 1.43
N LYS A 33 15.63 -5.63 1.54
CA LYS A 33 14.69 -5.51 2.65
C LYS A 33 13.27 -5.62 2.13
N GLU A 34 12.43 -6.24 2.94
CA GLU A 34 11.00 -6.35 2.71
C GLU A 34 10.27 -5.61 3.83
N PHE A 35 9.36 -4.72 3.45
CA PHE A 35 8.44 -4.08 4.38
C PHE A 35 7.01 -4.51 4.04
N LYS A 36 6.31 -5.08 5.03
CA LYS A 36 4.94 -5.57 4.89
C LYS A 36 4.05 -4.77 5.83
N GLY A 37 2.89 -4.35 5.35
CA GLY A 37 1.91 -3.61 6.11
C GLY A 37 0.50 -3.85 5.62
N HIS A 38 -0.49 -3.37 6.37
CA HIS A 38 -1.88 -3.39 5.94
C HIS A 38 -2.58 -2.11 6.36
N PHE A 39 -3.66 -1.79 5.66
CA PHE A 39 -4.57 -0.71 6.01
C PHE A 39 -6.00 -1.14 5.69
N THR A 40 -6.96 -0.64 6.45
CA THR A 40 -8.38 -0.91 6.23
C THR A 40 -8.99 0.25 5.44
N LEU A 41 -9.62 -0.04 4.30
CA LEU A 41 -10.46 0.94 3.62
C LEU A 41 -11.81 1.01 4.33
N LYS A 42 -12.08 2.12 5.03
CA LYS A 42 -13.38 2.41 5.63
C LYS A 42 -14.14 3.42 4.79
N ARG A 43 -15.46 3.26 4.71
CA ARG A 43 -16.39 4.20 4.06
C ARG A 43 -17.04 5.12 5.08
#